data_AF-A0A957WTY0-F1
#
_entry.id   AF-A0A957WTY0-F1
#
_cell.length_a   1.000
_cell.length_b   1.000
_cell.length_c   1.000
_cell.angle_alpha   90.00
_cell.angle_beta   90.00
_cell.angle_gamma   90.00
#
_symmetry.space_group_name_H-M   'P 1'
#
loop_
_entity.id
_entity.type
_entity.pdbx_description
1 polymer ?
#
loop_
_entity_poly.entity_id
_entity_poly.type
_entity_poly.pdbx_seq_one_letter_code
_entity_poly.pdbx_strand_id
1 'polypeptide(L)'
;DNDLGRRPGVMEDYDNFLRLVHMSNVLHVTGDQLVVPHDVPVSFRHLRRSFSALTLTDRAYMEAPHDRIISADAVRMAQLVFGDDVIAGDEPVLGGIINASSPLRYDDRMIGGMLTYARAGQVLIITPFILAGAMSPITMAAAVAQQNAEALAGIALVQLVRKGAPVVYGGFATNVDMKSGSPAFGTPEGA
;
A
#
# COMPACT_ATOMS: atom_id res chain seq x y z
N ASP A 1 -16.39 -16.42 3.01
CA ASP A 1 -17.75 -16.67 3.55
C ASP A 1 -18.34 -15.32 4.02
N ASN A 2 -19.54 -15.10 4.59
CA ASN A 2 -20.35 -15.85 5.58
C ASN A 2 -21.18 -17.06 5.06
N ASP A 3 -20.73 -17.69 3.98
CA ASP A 3 -20.62 -19.17 3.77
C ASP A 3 -20.33 -19.52 2.31
N LEU A 4 -20.02 -18.51 1.49
CA LEU A 4 -19.57 -18.60 0.10
C LEU A 4 -18.19 -19.29 -0.10
N GLY A 5 -17.68 -20.00 0.92
CA GLY A 5 -16.41 -20.72 0.88
C GLY A 5 -15.20 -19.86 0.48
N ARG A 6 -14.15 -20.53 0.00
CA ARG A 6 -12.98 -19.90 -0.62
C ARG A 6 -13.27 -19.67 -2.11
N ARG A 7 -13.32 -18.41 -2.52
CA ARG A 7 -13.51 -17.99 -3.91
C ARG A 7 -12.71 -16.72 -4.23
N PRO A 8 -12.49 -16.40 -5.51
CA PRO A 8 -12.01 -15.08 -5.91
C PRO A 8 -12.92 -13.98 -5.34
N GLY A 9 -12.31 -12.88 -4.93
CA GLY A 9 -13.03 -11.69 -4.50
C GLY A 9 -13.72 -11.01 -5.68
N VAL A 10 -14.83 -10.33 -5.39
CA VAL A 10 -15.58 -9.50 -6.34
C VAL A 10 -15.75 -8.08 -5.80
N MET A 11 -16.24 -7.16 -6.63
CA MET A 11 -16.43 -5.76 -6.23
C MET A 11 -17.36 -5.62 -5.02
N GLU A 12 -18.38 -6.47 -4.94
CA GLU A 12 -19.30 -6.50 -3.78
C GLU A 12 -18.58 -6.83 -2.47
N ASP A 13 -17.56 -7.70 -2.49
CA ASP A 13 -16.77 -8.00 -1.29
C ASP A 13 -15.96 -6.77 -0.85
N TYR A 14 -15.38 -6.04 -1.81
CA TYR A 14 -14.63 -4.81 -1.54
C TYR A 14 -15.53 -3.76 -0.89
N ASP A 15 -16.71 -3.54 -1.47
CA ASP A 15 -17.72 -2.62 -0.92
C ASP A 15 -18.18 -3.04 0.47
N ASN A 16 -18.36 -4.34 0.71
CA ASN A 16 -18.72 -4.86 2.03
C ASN A 16 -17.62 -4.62 3.06
N PHE A 17 -16.34 -4.85 2.73
CA PHE A 17 -15.24 -4.51 3.63
C PHE A 17 -15.15 -3.01 3.92
N LEU A 18 -15.39 -2.14 2.93
CA LEU A 18 -15.45 -0.70 3.17
C LEU A 18 -16.55 -0.31 4.16
N ARG A 19 -17.76 -0.88 4.00
CA ARG A 19 -18.86 -0.64 4.95
C ARG A 19 -18.51 -1.12 6.35
N LEU A 20 -17.85 -2.28 6.48
CA LEU A 20 -17.36 -2.80 7.76
C LEU A 20 -16.31 -1.87 8.39
N VAL A 21 -15.37 -1.33 7.60
CA VAL A 21 -14.41 -0.34 8.08
C VAL A 21 -15.12 0.92 8.58
N HIS A 22 -16.08 1.45 7.81
CA HIS A 22 -16.82 2.65 8.20
C HIS A 22 -17.60 2.46 9.51
N MET A 23 -18.26 1.31 9.67
CA MET A 23 -19.01 0.95 10.89
C MET A 23 -18.10 0.69 12.10
N SER A 24 -16.82 0.40 11.88
CA SER A 24 -15.88 0.13 12.95
C SER A 24 -15.44 1.41 13.66
N ASN A 25 -15.39 1.34 14.99
CA ASN A 25 -14.87 2.41 15.85
C ASN A 25 -13.34 2.32 16.05
N VAL A 26 -12.69 1.24 15.60
CA VAL A 26 -11.25 1.02 15.77
C VAL A 26 -10.46 1.07 14.46
N LEU A 27 -11.14 1.01 13.31
CA LEU A 27 -10.52 1.12 11.99
C LEU A 27 -10.66 2.55 11.48
N HIS A 28 -9.54 3.25 11.35
CA HIS A 28 -9.49 4.67 11.00
C HIS A 28 -9.19 4.94 9.52
N VAL A 29 -8.67 3.94 8.81
CA VAL A 29 -8.23 4.02 7.42
C VAL A 29 -8.79 2.81 6.66
N THR A 30 -9.23 3.00 5.42
CA THR A 30 -9.80 1.91 4.60
C THR A 30 -8.79 0.85 4.20
N GLY A 31 -7.52 1.20 4.08
CA GLY A 31 -6.53 0.41 3.34
C GLY A 31 -6.68 0.58 1.83
N ASP A 32 -5.69 0.09 1.08
CA ASP A 32 -5.60 0.22 -0.36
C ASP A 32 -6.49 -0.80 -1.09
N GLN A 33 -6.27 -2.09 -0.81
CA GLN A 33 -6.88 -3.20 -1.50
C GLN A 33 -7.35 -4.26 -0.48
N LEU A 34 -8.46 -3.96 0.19
CA LEU A 34 -9.14 -4.84 1.14
C LEU A 34 -9.39 -6.25 0.58
N VAL A 35 -9.72 -6.32 -0.71
CA VAL A 35 -9.82 -7.54 -1.50
C VAL A 35 -9.57 -7.19 -2.97
N VAL A 36 -9.12 -8.15 -3.76
CA VAL A 36 -8.96 -7.98 -5.21
C VAL A 36 -10.29 -8.30 -5.90
N PRO A 37 -10.99 -7.34 -6.53
CA PRO A 37 -12.23 -7.61 -7.27
C PRO A 37 -11.91 -8.18 -8.66
N HIS A 38 -11.96 -9.50 -8.79
CA HIS A 38 -11.60 -10.23 -10.01
C HIS A 38 -12.65 -10.13 -11.12
N ASP A 39 -13.88 -9.76 -10.78
CA ASP A 39 -14.98 -9.45 -11.70
C ASP A 39 -14.83 -8.11 -12.43
N VAL A 40 -13.85 -7.28 -12.01
CA VAL A 40 -13.52 -6.01 -12.67
C VAL A 40 -12.23 -6.15 -13.49
N PRO A 41 -12.24 -5.78 -14.79
CA PRO A 41 -11.04 -5.74 -15.62
C PRO A 41 -9.91 -4.92 -15.00
N VAL A 42 -8.68 -5.46 -15.07
CA VAL A 42 -7.49 -4.90 -14.41
C VAL A 42 -7.23 -3.44 -14.81
N SER A 43 -7.51 -3.06 -16.07
CA SER A 43 -7.21 -1.74 -16.63
C SER A 43 -7.95 -0.58 -15.97
N PHE A 44 -9.07 -0.82 -15.30
CA PHE A 44 -9.84 0.23 -14.60
C PHE A 44 -10.28 -0.18 -13.19
N ARG A 45 -9.68 -1.25 -12.66
CA ARG A 45 -10.04 -1.79 -11.34
C ARG A 45 -9.77 -0.80 -10.21
N HIS A 46 -8.67 -0.06 -10.27
CA HIS A 46 -8.33 0.99 -9.31
C HIS A 46 -9.39 2.09 -9.28
N LEU A 47 -9.91 2.51 -10.44
CA LEU A 47 -10.99 3.51 -10.52
C LEU A 47 -12.24 3.05 -9.78
N ARG A 48 -12.61 1.77 -9.88
CA ARG A 48 -13.77 1.22 -9.17
C ARG A 48 -13.54 1.16 -7.66
N ARG A 49 -12.35 0.73 -7.22
CA ARG A 49 -11.98 0.70 -5.80
C ARG A 49 -11.96 2.10 -5.19
N SER A 50 -11.26 3.03 -5.83
CA SER A 50 -11.20 4.43 -5.41
C SER A 50 -12.59 5.07 -5.38
N PHE A 51 -13.47 4.77 -6.36
CA PHE A 51 -14.83 5.31 -6.36
C PHE A 51 -15.64 4.82 -5.17
N SER A 52 -15.60 3.51 -4.88
CA SER A 52 -16.27 2.95 -3.71
C SER A 52 -15.71 3.52 -2.41
N ALA A 53 -14.38 3.65 -2.28
CA ALA A 53 -13.75 4.21 -1.09
C ALA A 53 -14.18 5.67 -0.84
N LEU A 54 -14.32 6.47 -1.91
CA LEU A 54 -14.74 7.88 -1.81
C LEU A 54 -16.25 8.07 -1.62
N THR A 55 -17.08 7.04 -1.83
CA THR A 55 -18.55 7.17 -1.80
C THR A 55 -19.24 6.34 -0.72
N LEU A 56 -18.59 5.27 -0.23
CA LEU A 56 -19.15 4.38 0.78
C LEU A 56 -18.64 4.67 2.20
N THR A 57 -17.63 5.54 2.34
CA THR A 57 -17.07 5.91 3.64
C THR A 57 -16.48 7.32 3.61
N ASP A 58 -16.43 7.94 4.79
CA ASP A 58 -15.80 9.22 5.08
C ASP A 58 -14.46 9.06 5.83
N ARG A 59 -13.96 7.82 5.96
CA ARG A 59 -12.65 7.53 6.54
C ARG A 59 -11.53 7.90 5.57
N ALA A 60 -10.33 8.11 6.12
CA ALA A 60 -9.14 8.29 5.28
C ALA A 60 -8.96 7.06 4.38
N TYR A 61 -8.76 7.31 3.08
CA TYR A 61 -8.65 6.24 2.11
C TYR A 61 -7.23 6.13 1.53
N MET A 62 -6.91 4.93 1.07
CA MET A 62 -5.66 4.64 0.38
C MET A 62 -5.94 4.03 -0.97
N GLU A 63 -5.02 4.23 -1.90
CA GLU A 63 -5.03 3.57 -3.20
C GLU A 63 -3.59 3.19 -3.57
N ALA A 64 -3.44 1.98 -4.09
CA ALA A 64 -2.16 1.38 -4.42
C ALA A 64 -1.46 2.24 -5.49
N PRO A 65 -0.27 2.79 -5.19
CA PRO A 65 0.48 3.62 -6.13
C PRO A 65 1.23 2.72 -7.12
N HIS A 66 0.48 2.11 -8.03
CA HIS A 66 1.02 1.28 -9.10
C HIS A 66 1.28 2.13 -10.33
N ASP A 67 2.52 2.10 -10.84
CA ASP A 67 2.88 2.82 -12.06
C ASP A 67 2.45 4.30 -12.07
N ARG A 68 2.51 4.96 -13.24
CA ARG A 68 2.19 6.39 -13.34
C ARG A 68 0.72 6.64 -13.68
N ILE A 69 0.06 5.70 -14.34
CA ILE A 69 -1.31 5.84 -14.83
C ILE A 69 -2.27 5.66 -13.66
N ILE A 70 -2.17 4.52 -12.96
CA ILE A 70 -3.07 4.23 -11.83
C ILE A 70 -2.87 5.27 -10.72
N SER A 71 -1.62 5.66 -10.43
CA SER A 71 -1.36 6.71 -9.45
C SER A 71 -1.87 8.09 -9.86
N ALA A 72 -1.75 8.47 -11.15
CA ALA A 72 -2.27 9.75 -11.61
C ALA A 72 -3.80 9.79 -11.56
N ASP A 73 -4.45 8.68 -11.89
CA ASP A 73 -5.90 8.53 -11.78
C ASP A 73 -6.37 8.66 -10.33
N ALA A 74 -5.69 8.03 -9.37
CA ALA A 74 -6.01 8.13 -7.95
C ALA A 74 -5.89 9.59 -7.45
N VAL A 75 -4.81 10.28 -7.83
CA VAL A 75 -4.64 11.71 -7.52
C VAL A 75 -5.75 12.53 -8.17
N ARG A 76 -6.11 12.25 -9.43
CA ARG A 76 -7.18 12.98 -10.12
C ARG A 76 -8.53 12.78 -9.45
N MET A 77 -8.82 11.56 -9.00
CA MET A 77 -10.03 11.27 -8.24
C MET A 77 -10.06 11.99 -6.90
N ALA A 78 -8.92 12.06 -6.20
CA ALA A 78 -8.81 12.87 -4.98
C ALA A 78 -9.12 14.35 -5.24
N GLN A 79 -8.60 14.92 -6.33
CA GLN A 79 -8.89 16.31 -6.70
C GLN A 79 -10.36 16.57 -6.98
N LEU A 80 -11.08 15.61 -7.59
CA LEU A 80 -12.51 15.75 -7.85
C LEU A 80 -13.33 15.85 -6.56
N VAL A 81 -12.89 15.21 -5.48
CA VAL A 81 -13.61 15.18 -4.20
C VAL A 81 -13.17 16.30 -3.26
N PHE A 82 -11.86 16.54 -3.16
CA PHE A 82 -11.27 17.45 -2.17
C PHE A 82 -10.82 18.79 -2.75
N GLY A 83 -10.93 18.99 -4.06
CA GLY A 83 -10.48 20.19 -4.78
C GLY A 83 -9.07 20.07 -5.34
N ASP A 84 -8.72 20.94 -6.29
CA ASP A 84 -7.44 20.87 -7.01
C ASP A 84 -6.21 21.20 -6.13
N ASP A 85 -6.42 21.89 -5.00
CA ASP A 85 -5.37 22.31 -4.05
C ASP A 85 -4.65 21.14 -3.36
N VAL A 86 -5.21 19.93 -3.41
CA VAL A 86 -4.63 18.68 -2.87
C VAL A 86 -3.21 18.43 -3.39
N ILE A 87 -2.87 18.85 -4.62
CA ILE A 87 -1.54 18.65 -5.19
C ILE A 87 -0.48 19.59 -4.60
N ALA A 88 -0.89 20.71 -4.00
CA ALA A 88 0.01 21.78 -3.55
C ALA A 88 -0.03 22.04 -2.04
N GLY A 89 -1.07 21.59 -1.34
CA GLY A 89 -1.26 21.83 0.08
C GLY A 89 -0.38 20.98 1.01
N ASP A 90 -0.45 21.33 2.30
CA ASP A 90 0.20 20.61 3.41
C ASP A 90 -0.73 19.55 4.04
N GLU A 91 -1.91 19.33 3.46
CA GLU A 91 -2.95 18.41 3.95
C GLU A 91 -3.15 17.25 2.95
N PRO A 92 -2.41 16.13 3.09
CA PRO A 92 -2.58 14.99 2.21
C PRO A 92 -3.93 14.29 2.47
N VAL A 93 -4.59 13.85 1.40
CA VAL A 93 -5.92 13.21 1.47
C VAL A 93 -5.91 11.77 0.95
N LEU A 94 -4.78 11.35 0.39
CA LEU A 94 -4.55 10.04 -0.20
C LEU A 94 -3.24 9.47 0.33
N GLY A 95 -3.23 8.16 0.56
CA GLY A 95 -2.03 7.41 0.92
C GLY A 95 -1.84 6.17 0.05
N GLY A 96 -0.61 5.67 0.00
CA GLY A 96 -0.26 4.48 -0.75
C GLY A 96 0.95 3.74 -0.18
N ILE A 97 0.96 2.43 -0.35
CA ILE A 97 2.08 1.57 0.04
C ILE A 97 3.03 1.43 -1.15
N ILE A 98 4.33 1.61 -0.90
CA ILE A 98 5.38 1.32 -1.87
C ILE A 98 6.23 0.20 -1.34
N ASN A 99 6.27 -0.92 -2.06
CA ASN A 99 7.07 -2.06 -1.68
C ASN A 99 8.45 -2.02 -2.35
N ALA A 100 9.47 -2.38 -1.57
CA ALA A 100 10.72 -2.84 -2.16
C ALA A 100 10.51 -4.30 -2.63
N SER A 101 10.96 -4.59 -3.84
CA SER A 101 11.13 -5.94 -4.36
C SER A 101 12.39 -6.56 -3.75
N SER A 102 12.34 -6.93 -2.48
CA SER A 102 13.49 -7.49 -1.74
C SER A 102 14.09 -8.71 -2.46
N PRO A 103 15.43 -8.86 -2.48
CA PRO A 103 16.41 -8.01 -1.80
C PRO A 103 16.85 -6.78 -2.63
N LEU A 104 16.89 -5.62 -1.97
CA LEU A 104 17.59 -4.39 -2.38
C LEU A 104 17.17 -3.82 -3.75
N ARG A 105 15.89 -3.93 -4.14
CA ARG A 105 15.41 -3.43 -5.43
C ARG A 105 14.06 -2.74 -5.30
N TYR A 106 13.88 -1.69 -6.11
CA TYR A 106 12.56 -1.15 -6.46
C TYR A 106 12.32 -1.40 -7.94
N ASP A 107 11.12 -1.86 -8.30
CA ASP A 107 10.72 -2.03 -9.70
C ASP A 107 10.11 -0.75 -10.29
N ASP A 108 10.02 -0.71 -11.62
CA ASP A 108 9.56 0.46 -12.36
C ASP A 108 8.12 0.87 -12.03
N ARG A 109 7.26 -0.08 -11.65
CA ARG A 109 5.87 0.22 -11.28
C ARG A 109 5.83 0.92 -9.94
N MET A 110 6.53 0.40 -8.94
CA MET A 110 6.66 1.04 -7.63
C MET A 110 7.30 2.42 -7.73
N ILE A 111 8.39 2.55 -8.49
CA ILE A 111 9.01 3.86 -8.73
C ILE A 111 8.03 4.82 -9.43
N GLY A 112 7.28 4.35 -10.43
CA GLY A 112 6.28 5.15 -11.12
C GLY A 112 5.27 5.78 -10.17
N GLY A 113 4.70 4.99 -9.26
CA GLY A 113 3.71 5.48 -8.30
C GLY A 113 4.33 6.33 -7.19
N MET A 114 5.51 5.92 -6.68
CA MET A 114 6.27 6.69 -5.70
C MET A 114 6.53 8.12 -6.19
N LEU A 115 7.03 8.27 -7.42
CA LEU A 115 7.29 9.58 -8.01
C LEU A 115 6.01 10.40 -8.19
N THR A 116 4.90 9.76 -8.52
CA THR A 116 3.61 10.42 -8.76
C THR A 116 3.02 10.98 -7.47
N TYR A 117 2.93 10.15 -6.43
CA TYR A 117 2.39 10.58 -5.13
C TYR A 117 3.32 11.56 -4.42
N ALA A 118 4.65 11.37 -4.50
CA ALA A 118 5.60 12.30 -3.91
C ALA A 118 5.46 13.70 -4.54
N ARG A 119 5.34 13.80 -5.87
CA ARG A 119 5.10 15.09 -6.54
C ARG A 119 3.77 15.70 -6.13
N ALA A 120 2.73 14.89 -5.99
CA ALA A 120 1.41 15.33 -5.55
C ALA A 120 1.31 15.60 -4.03
N GLY A 121 2.38 15.41 -3.26
CA GLY A 121 2.38 15.66 -1.81
C GLY A 121 1.53 14.66 -1.01
N GLN A 122 1.24 13.48 -1.58
CA GLN A 122 0.42 12.45 -0.95
C GLN A 122 1.27 11.48 -0.11
N VAL A 123 0.63 10.79 0.84
CA VAL A 123 1.33 9.94 1.81
C VAL A 123 1.91 8.70 1.13
N LEU A 124 3.19 8.45 1.38
CA LEU A 124 3.89 7.25 0.92
C LEU A 124 4.38 6.41 2.10
N ILE A 125 3.94 5.17 2.18
CA ILE A 125 4.39 4.20 3.18
C ILE A 125 5.42 3.28 2.54
N ILE A 126 6.70 3.52 2.82
CA ILE A 126 7.81 2.77 2.22
C ILE A 126 7.98 1.47 2.99
N THR A 127 7.59 0.35 2.38
CA THR A 127 7.40 -0.94 3.06
C THR A 127 8.22 -2.03 2.37
N PRO A 128 9.48 -2.24 2.76
CA PRO A 128 10.23 -3.41 2.35
C PRO A 128 9.47 -4.71 2.72
N PHE A 129 9.50 -5.69 1.83
CA PHE A 129 8.80 -6.96 2.01
C PHE A 129 9.82 -8.09 2.21
N ILE A 130 10.05 -8.48 3.46
CA ILE A 130 11.12 -9.38 3.87
C ILE A 130 10.55 -10.67 4.45
N LEU A 131 11.01 -11.79 3.88
CA LEU A 131 10.92 -13.11 4.48
C LEU A 131 12.34 -13.58 4.78
N ALA A 132 12.74 -13.50 6.05
CA ALA A 132 14.05 -13.95 6.52
C ALA A 132 14.25 -15.44 6.19
N GLY A 133 15.39 -15.75 5.56
CA GLY A 133 15.70 -17.07 5.01
C GLY A 133 15.31 -17.26 3.54
N ALA A 134 14.62 -16.30 2.91
CA ALA A 134 14.29 -16.33 1.48
C ALA A 134 14.69 -15.04 0.75
N MET A 135 14.14 -13.89 1.16
CA MET A 135 14.38 -12.58 0.54
C MET A 135 15.36 -11.71 1.34
N SER A 136 15.88 -12.27 2.43
CA SER A 136 16.86 -11.65 3.31
C SER A 136 17.61 -12.74 4.08
N PRO A 137 18.81 -12.48 4.63
CA PRO A 137 19.48 -13.44 5.51
C PRO A 137 18.57 -13.90 6.66
N ILE A 138 18.79 -15.12 7.13
CA ILE A 138 17.92 -15.76 8.14
C ILE A 138 18.02 -15.13 9.53
N THR A 139 19.10 -14.39 9.81
CA THR A 139 19.30 -13.76 11.12
C THR A 139 18.54 -12.43 11.20
N MET A 140 17.82 -12.21 12.31
CA MET A 140 16.99 -11.01 12.46
C MET A 140 17.77 -9.70 12.38
N ALA A 141 18.99 -9.66 12.93
CA ALA A 141 19.83 -8.47 12.83
C ALA A 141 20.16 -8.10 11.37
N ALA A 142 20.44 -9.10 10.52
CA ALA A 142 20.72 -8.87 9.11
C ALA A 142 19.44 -8.54 8.32
N ALA A 143 18.32 -9.20 8.65
CA ALA A 143 17.03 -8.92 8.03
C ALA A 143 16.56 -7.48 8.31
N VAL A 144 16.64 -7.03 9.56
CA VAL A 144 16.31 -5.66 9.95
C VAL A 144 17.28 -4.66 9.33
N ALA A 145 18.58 -4.97 9.24
CA ALA A 145 19.55 -4.10 8.58
C ALA A 145 19.22 -3.93 7.08
N GLN A 146 18.85 -5.00 6.38
CA GLN A 146 18.41 -4.94 4.99
C GLN A 146 17.11 -4.14 4.85
N GLN A 147 16.11 -4.41 5.70
CA GLN A 147 14.85 -3.64 5.72
C GLN A 147 15.13 -2.15 5.82
N ASN A 148 15.99 -1.77 6.78
CA ASN A 148 16.32 -0.39 7.03
C ASN A 148 17.03 0.25 5.83
N ALA A 149 17.94 -0.47 5.17
CA ALA A 149 18.58 0.01 3.95
C ALA A 149 17.56 0.27 2.83
N GLU A 150 16.63 -0.66 2.59
CA GLU A 150 15.61 -0.53 1.56
C GLU A 150 14.61 0.59 1.85
N ALA A 151 14.16 0.71 3.11
CA ALA A 151 13.25 1.75 3.54
C ALA A 151 13.90 3.14 3.44
N LEU A 152 15.12 3.30 3.95
CA LEU A 152 15.84 4.58 3.89
C LEU A 152 16.16 4.99 2.45
N ALA A 153 16.46 4.05 1.56
CA ALA A 153 16.65 4.36 0.14
C ALA A 153 15.37 4.91 -0.51
N GLY A 154 14.21 4.28 -0.24
CA GLY A 154 12.92 4.77 -0.72
C GLY A 154 12.54 6.12 -0.12
N ILE A 155 12.72 6.30 1.19
CA ILE A 155 12.46 7.57 1.89
C ILE A 155 13.33 8.69 1.32
N ALA A 156 14.63 8.44 1.12
CA ALA A 156 15.54 9.41 0.52
C ALA A 156 15.09 9.80 -0.89
N LEU A 157 14.66 8.84 -1.71
CA LEU A 157 14.13 9.13 -3.04
C LEU A 157 12.87 10.01 -2.99
N VAL A 158 11.92 9.72 -2.10
CA VAL A 158 10.72 10.56 -1.91
C VAL A 158 11.12 12.00 -1.58
N GLN A 159 12.07 12.20 -0.66
CA GLN A 159 12.53 13.54 -0.28
C GLN A 159 13.31 14.26 -1.38
N LEU A 160 14.02 13.53 -2.26
CA LEU A 160 14.66 14.09 -3.45
C LEU A 160 13.64 14.56 -4.49
N VAL A 161 12.49 13.89 -4.57
CA VAL A 161 11.42 14.24 -5.52
C VAL A 161 10.64 15.47 -5.06
N ARG A 162 10.27 15.51 -3.77
CA ARG A 162 9.63 16.67 -3.14
C ARG A 162 10.05 16.73 -1.68
N LYS A 163 10.85 17.74 -1.35
CA LYS A 163 11.24 18.02 0.03
C LYS A 163 9.99 18.21 0.90
N GLY A 164 9.89 17.48 1.99
CA GLY A 164 8.75 17.55 2.90
C GLY A 164 7.55 16.71 2.49
N ALA A 165 7.62 15.93 1.40
CA ALA A 165 6.55 14.99 1.08
C ALA A 165 6.34 14.01 2.25
N PRO A 166 5.08 13.75 2.66
CA PRO A 166 4.78 12.92 3.81
C PRO A 166 5.15 11.47 3.54
N VAL A 167 6.01 10.92 4.39
CA VAL A 167 6.54 9.56 4.25
C VAL A 167 6.48 8.83 5.59
N VAL A 168 6.07 7.57 5.54
CA VAL A 168 6.04 6.67 6.70
C VAL A 168 7.05 5.56 6.45
N TYR A 169 7.92 5.33 7.45
CA TYR A 169 8.76 4.13 7.47
C TYR A 169 7.85 2.93 7.76
N GLY A 170 7.67 2.08 6.75
CA GLY A 170 6.97 0.81 6.86
C GLY A 170 7.94 -0.37 6.96
N GLY A 171 7.38 -1.54 7.19
CA GLY A 171 8.15 -2.77 7.21
C GLY A 171 7.22 -3.97 7.29
N PHE A 172 7.41 -4.89 6.36
CA PHE A 172 6.86 -6.23 6.48
C PHE A 172 8.04 -7.17 6.61
N ALA A 173 8.34 -7.61 7.84
CA ALA A 173 9.36 -8.61 8.10
C ALA A 173 8.75 -9.77 8.86
N THR A 174 8.93 -10.96 8.32
CA THR A 174 8.70 -12.22 9.02
C THR A 174 9.71 -13.25 8.51
N ASN A 175 9.62 -14.50 8.95
CA ASN A 175 10.49 -15.59 8.51
C ASN A 175 9.75 -16.60 7.63
N VAL A 176 10.52 -17.44 6.94
CA VAL A 176 9.98 -18.67 6.35
C VAL A 176 9.99 -19.80 7.37
N ASP A 177 9.00 -20.69 7.27
CA ASP A 177 9.04 -21.99 7.94
C ASP A 177 10.05 -22.89 7.21
N MET A 178 11.11 -23.33 7.89
CA MET A 178 12.18 -24.12 7.28
C MET A 178 11.73 -25.51 6.81
N LYS A 179 10.60 -26.02 7.32
CA LYS A 179 10.07 -27.33 6.92
C LYS A 179 9.31 -27.27 5.60
N SER A 180 8.46 -26.27 5.42
CA SER A 180 7.58 -26.13 4.26
C SER A 180 8.06 -25.11 3.23
N GLY A 181 8.97 -24.22 3.62
CA GLY A 181 9.38 -23.05 2.83
C GLY A 181 8.30 -21.95 2.74
N SER A 182 7.19 -22.09 3.46
CA SER A 182 6.07 -21.14 3.39
C SER A 182 6.34 -19.90 4.27
N PRO A 183 5.75 -18.74 3.95
CA PRO A 183 5.72 -17.61 4.88
C PRO A 183 5.11 -18.03 6.22
N ALA A 184 5.82 -17.77 7.31
CA ALA A 184 5.34 -18.01 8.67
C ALA A 184 4.88 -16.69 9.29
N PHE A 185 3.84 -16.74 10.12
CA PHE A 185 3.33 -15.58 10.85
C PHE A 185 3.07 -15.97 12.31
N GLY A 186 3.12 -14.98 13.21
CA GLY A 186 2.95 -15.23 14.65
C GLY A 186 4.14 -15.93 15.30
N THR A 187 5.31 -15.87 14.66
CA THR A 187 6.58 -16.38 15.17
C THR A 187 7.30 -15.31 16.00
N PRO A 188 8.24 -15.68 16.89
CA PRO A 188 9.06 -14.72 17.62
C PRO A 188 9.86 -13.77 16.71
N GLU A 189 10.26 -14.24 15.53
CA GLU A 189 10.96 -13.45 14.52
C GLU A 189 10.09 -12.34 13.91
N GLY A 190 8.77 -12.53 13.86
CA GLY A 190 7.82 -11.54 13.34
C GLY A 190 7.22 -10.60 14.39
N ALA A 191 7.60 -10.74 15.66
CA ALA A 191 7.09 -9.94 16.79
C ALA A 191 7.96 -8.69 17.04
#